data_AF-A0A959DF23-F1
#
_entry.id   AF-A0A959DF23-F1
#
_cell.length_a   1.000
_cell.length_b   1.000
_cell.length_c   1.000
_cell.angle_alpha   90.00
_cell.angle_beta   90.00
_cell.angle_gamma   90.00
#
_symmetry.space_group_name_H-M   'P 1'
#
loop_
_entity.id
_entity.type
_entity.pdbx_description
1 polymer ?
#
loop_
_entity_poly.entity_id
_entity_poly.type
_entity_poly.pdbx_seq_one_letter_code
_entity_poly.pdbx_strand_id
1 'polypeptide(L)'
;MGKRFWEQKLIKPDIVIQKGSDTYVLDTKWKVLKEAKPSDDDLKQRYAYHHYLCAKCTYLLYPNVYKLNPRKGSYHIPKDGGFQCEVRFVDVLGADGKLNESVGEEILGFQDKTGSCAVLKLYSLEQPRFSLNLREELGDRDRWIVNFLQVYWK
;
A
#
# COMPACT_ATOMS: atom_id res chain seq x y z
N MET A 1 2.59 10.80 5.81
CA MET A 1 2.32 11.64 7.01
C MET A 1 2.31 10.71 8.22
N GLY A 2 3.24 10.86 9.17
CA GLY A 2 3.34 9.99 10.35
C GLY A 2 2.50 10.57 11.49
N LYS A 3 1.86 9.71 12.28
CA LYS A 3 1.06 10.15 13.44
C LYS A 3 1.77 9.77 14.73
N ARG A 4 1.63 10.57 15.79
CA ARG A 4 2.16 10.18 17.12
C ARG A 4 1.52 8.88 17.56
N PHE A 5 2.35 7.94 17.98
CA PHE A 5 1.96 6.59 18.36
C PHE A 5 2.25 6.34 19.84
N TRP A 6 3.53 6.46 20.20
CA TRP A 6 4.00 6.22 21.57
C TRP A 6 5.02 7.29 21.95
N GLU A 7 4.67 8.15 22.90
CA GLU A 7 5.47 9.32 23.27
C GLU A 7 5.88 10.16 22.04
N GLN A 8 7.18 10.20 21.73
CA GLN A 8 7.72 10.90 20.56
C GLN A 8 7.80 10.02 19.30
N LYS A 9 7.53 8.72 19.41
CA LYS A 9 7.54 7.79 18.28
C LYS A 9 6.32 8.01 17.39
N LEU A 10 6.55 7.97 16.08
CA LEU A 10 5.50 8.05 15.07
C LEU A 10 5.16 6.65 14.54
N ILE A 11 3.87 6.41 14.30
CA ILE A 11 3.42 5.31 13.47
C ILE A 11 3.47 5.75 12.01
N LYS A 12 4.20 4.98 11.20
CA LYS A 12 4.48 5.29 9.80
C LYS A 12 4.37 4.00 8.98
N PRO A 13 3.34 3.86 8.14
CA PRO A 13 3.33 2.83 7.10
C PRO A 13 4.23 3.23 5.94
N ASP A 14 4.55 2.27 5.08
CA ASP A 14 5.39 2.49 3.89
C ASP A 14 4.74 3.48 2.93
N ILE A 15 3.45 3.28 2.63
CA ILE A 15 2.71 4.07 1.66
C ILE A 15 1.32 4.41 2.21
N VAL A 16 0.95 5.69 2.09
CA VAL A 16 -0.41 6.17 2.33
C VAL A 16 -0.94 6.81 1.06
N ILE A 17 -2.13 6.38 0.64
CA ILE A 17 -2.84 6.91 -0.52
C ILE A 17 -4.13 7.57 -0.02
N GLN A 18 -4.36 8.82 -0.42
CA GLN A 18 -5.63 9.50 -0.19
C GLN A 18 -6.39 9.64 -1.51
N LYS A 19 -7.64 9.18 -1.54
CA LYS A 19 -8.57 9.36 -2.67
C LYS A 19 -9.87 9.98 -2.14
N GLY A 20 -10.06 11.28 -2.37
CA GLY A 20 -11.16 12.03 -1.76
C GLY A 20 -11.05 12.03 -0.23
N SER A 21 -12.09 11.59 0.46
CA SER A 21 -12.11 11.39 1.93
C SER A 21 -11.49 10.06 2.38
N ASP A 22 -11.24 9.13 1.45
CA ASP A 22 -10.80 7.79 1.78
C ASP A 22 -9.27 7.73 1.90
N THR A 23 -8.80 7.06 2.96
CA THR A 23 -7.38 6.77 3.18
C THR A 23 -7.11 5.30 3.01
N TYR A 24 -6.09 4.94 2.23
CA TYR A 24 -5.63 3.57 2.04
C TYR A 24 -4.20 3.47 2.54
N VAL A 25 -3.90 2.39 3.26
CA VAL A 25 -2.56 2.17 3.82
C VAL A 25 -1.96 0.91 3.24
N LEU A 26 -0.85 1.07 2.54
CA LEU A 26 -0.11 -0.01 1.90
C LEU A 26 1.19 -0.17 2.70
N ASP A 27 1.56 -1.42 2.97
CA ASP A 27 2.88 -1.74 3.53
C ASP A 27 3.31 -3.06 2.91
N THR A 28 4.59 -3.09 2.65
CA THR A 28 5.26 -3.95 1.70
C THR A 28 6.11 -4.89 2.51
N LYS A 29 5.99 -6.18 2.23
CA LYS A 29 6.67 -7.22 2.98
C LYS A 29 7.67 -7.91 2.08
N TRP A 30 8.95 -7.85 2.46
CA TRP A 30 10.02 -8.64 1.85
C TRP A 30 10.10 -10.05 2.41
N LYS A 31 9.02 -10.80 2.24
CA LYS A 31 9.01 -12.23 2.54
C LYS A 31 8.05 -12.95 1.62
N VAL A 32 8.43 -14.16 1.20
CA VAL A 32 7.59 -14.98 0.35
C VAL A 32 6.63 -15.78 1.23
N LEU A 33 5.33 -15.59 1.02
CA LEU A 33 4.33 -16.44 1.65
C LEU A 33 4.03 -17.65 0.76
N LYS A 34 3.96 -18.84 1.37
CA LYS A 34 3.53 -20.07 0.69
C LYS A 34 2.00 -20.21 0.64
N GLU A 35 1.30 -19.45 1.47
CA GLU A 35 -0.16 -19.40 1.56
C GLU A 35 -0.59 -17.95 1.83
N ALA A 36 -1.83 -17.58 1.51
CA ALA A 36 -2.38 -16.25 1.81
C ALA A 36 -2.70 -16.08 3.31
N LYS A 37 -1.70 -16.30 4.16
CA LYS A 37 -1.77 -16.21 5.62
C LYS A 37 -0.62 -15.29 6.10
N PRO A 38 -0.91 -14.01 6.34
CA PRO A 38 0.08 -13.09 6.91
C PRO A 38 0.35 -13.46 8.37
N SER A 39 1.46 -12.97 8.93
CA SER A 39 1.77 -13.22 10.34
C SER A 39 0.95 -12.33 11.27
N ASP A 40 0.81 -12.75 12.53
CA ASP A 40 0.10 -11.98 13.55
C ASP A 40 0.70 -10.59 13.75
N ASP A 41 2.02 -10.44 13.63
CA ASP A 41 2.69 -9.15 13.78
C ASP A 41 2.36 -8.21 12.63
N ASP A 42 2.30 -8.73 11.39
CA ASP A 42 1.84 -7.93 10.25
C ASP A 42 0.38 -7.49 10.47
N LEU A 43 -0.49 -8.39 10.92
CA LEU A 43 -1.90 -8.10 11.18
C LEU A 43 -2.07 -7.07 12.30
N LYS A 44 -1.30 -7.15 13.39
CA LYS A 44 -1.34 -6.16 14.49
C LYS A 44 -0.84 -4.80 14.03
N GLN A 45 0.21 -4.75 13.21
CA GLN A 45 0.72 -3.51 12.65
C GLN A 45 -0.33 -2.82 11.78
N ARG A 46 -1.03 -3.59 10.93
CA ARG A 46 -2.13 -3.10 10.09
C ARG A 46 -3.31 -2.59 10.88
N TYR A 47 -3.67 -3.30 11.94
CA TYR A 47 -4.70 -2.87 12.87
C TYR A 47 -4.37 -1.49 13.42
N ALA A 48 -3.14 -1.29 13.91
CA ALA A 48 -2.69 0.01 14.40
C ALA A 48 -2.74 1.08 13.30
N TYR A 49 -2.28 0.80 12.08
CA TYR A 49 -2.37 1.73 10.97
C TYR A 49 -3.79 2.15 10.66
N HIS A 50 -4.70 1.20 10.55
CA HIS A 50 -6.10 1.45 10.25
C HIS A 50 -6.70 2.41 11.28
N HIS A 51 -6.48 2.15 12.57
CA HIS A 51 -6.96 2.99 13.66
C HIS A 51 -6.36 4.39 13.67
N TYR A 52 -5.03 4.52 13.63
CA TYR A 52 -4.38 5.82 13.76
C TYR A 52 -4.64 6.71 12.55
N LEU A 53 -4.68 6.13 11.35
CA LEU A 53 -4.84 6.87 10.10
C LEU A 53 -6.28 6.98 9.60
N CYS A 54 -7.25 6.40 10.32
CA CYS A 54 -8.65 6.28 9.88
C CYS A 54 -8.73 5.71 8.46
N ALA A 55 -7.97 4.64 8.20
CA ALA A 55 -7.91 4.06 6.87
C ALA A 55 -9.27 3.41 6.54
N LYS A 56 -9.69 3.49 5.28
CA LYS A 56 -10.83 2.71 4.76
C LYS A 56 -10.44 1.26 4.53
N CYS A 57 -9.23 1.02 4.04
CA CYS A 57 -8.68 -0.31 3.82
C CYS A 57 -7.17 -0.30 4.00
N THR A 58 -6.63 -1.42 4.47
CA THR A 58 -5.18 -1.64 4.55
C THR A 58 -4.77 -2.81 3.66
N TYR A 59 -3.66 -2.65 2.94
CA TYR A 59 -3.12 -3.67 2.03
C TYR A 59 -1.75 -4.15 2.49
N LEU A 60 -1.65 -5.46 2.71
CA LEU A 60 -0.38 -6.16 2.85
C LEU A 60 0.07 -6.61 1.47
N LEU A 61 1.16 -6.03 0.98
CA LEU A 61 1.71 -6.34 -0.34
C LEU A 61 2.88 -7.31 -0.18
N TYR A 62 2.74 -8.48 -0.80
CA TYR A 62 3.76 -9.51 -0.83
C TYR A 62 4.25 -9.76 -2.26
N PRO A 63 5.48 -10.26 -2.41
CA PRO A 63 5.97 -10.81 -3.67
C PRO A 63 5.07 -11.90 -4.24
N ASN A 64 4.73 -11.80 -5.53
CA ASN A 64 3.97 -12.83 -6.22
C ASN A 64 4.86 -13.98 -6.75
N VAL A 65 5.27 -14.87 -5.86
CA VAL A 65 6.14 -16.02 -6.23
C VAL A 65 5.33 -17.26 -6.61
N TYR A 66 4.26 -17.54 -5.86
CA TYR A 66 3.47 -18.77 -6.00
C TYR A 66 2.11 -18.54 -6.67
N LYS A 67 1.86 -17.37 -7.27
CA LYS A 67 0.57 -17.02 -7.93
C LYS A 67 -0.62 -17.23 -7.00
N LEU A 68 -0.46 -16.83 -5.75
CA LEU A 68 -1.50 -16.94 -4.74
C LEU A 68 -2.61 -15.93 -5.00
N ASN A 69 -3.85 -16.33 -4.75
CA ASN A 69 -4.98 -15.41 -4.86
C ASN A 69 -4.96 -14.38 -3.71
N PRO A 70 -5.36 -13.13 -3.97
CA PRO A 70 -5.61 -12.15 -2.92
C PRO A 70 -6.60 -12.68 -1.88
N ARG A 71 -6.42 -12.28 -0.63
CA ARG A 71 -7.30 -12.66 0.47
C ARG A 71 -7.77 -11.45 1.25
N LYS A 72 -9.08 -11.30 1.37
CA LYS A 72 -9.71 -10.33 2.26
C LYS A 72 -9.93 -10.94 3.65
N GLY A 73 -9.68 -10.13 4.67
CA GLY A 73 -9.97 -10.44 6.06
C GLY A 73 -10.53 -9.22 6.77
N SER A 74 -11.18 -9.46 7.91
CA SER A 74 -11.76 -8.42 8.74
C SER A 74 -11.32 -8.63 10.18
N TYR A 75 -11.07 -7.54 10.89
CA TYR A 75 -10.85 -7.59 12.33
C TYR A 75 -12.18 -7.71 13.07
N HIS A 76 -12.18 -8.39 14.22
CA HIS A 76 -13.39 -8.55 15.03
C HIS A 76 -13.82 -7.27 15.76
N ILE A 77 -12.90 -6.31 15.90
CA ILE A 77 -13.12 -5.04 16.61
C ILE A 77 -12.68 -3.90 15.69
N PRO A 78 -13.45 -2.80 15.60
CA PRO A 78 -14.82 -2.63 16.06
C PRO A 78 -15.82 -3.47 15.24
N LYS A 79 -16.96 -3.82 15.86
CA LYS A 79 -17.99 -4.69 15.26
C LYS A 79 -18.72 -4.04 14.06
N ASP A 80 -18.57 -2.74 13.89
CA ASP A 80 -19.39 -1.91 12.99
C ASP A 80 -18.84 -1.87 11.54
N GLY A 81 -18.07 -2.89 11.16
CA GLY A 81 -17.94 -3.32 9.77
C GLY A 81 -16.93 -2.58 8.87
N GLY A 82 -16.09 -1.70 9.40
CA GLY A 82 -15.18 -0.88 8.57
C GLY A 82 -13.77 -1.46 8.31
N PHE A 83 -13.36 -2.48 9.06
CA PHE A 83 -11.93 -2.79 9.19
C PHE A 83 -11.47 -3.87 8.21
N GLN A 84 -11.38 -3.49 6.93
CA GLN A 84 -10.89 -4.36 5.87
C GLN A 84 -9.36 -4.38 5.83
N CYS A 85 -8.80 -5.59 5.88
CA CYS A 85 -7.40 -5.87 5.56
C CYS A 85 -7.37 -6.81 4.37
N GLU A 86 -6.61 -6.45 3.34
CA GLU A 86 -6.45 -7.27 2.15
C GLU A 86 -4.99 -7.65 1.95
N VAL A 87 -4.74 -8.94 1.77
CA VAL A 87 -3.45 -9.49 1.39
C VAL A 87 -3.43 -9.58 -0.12
N ARG A 88 -2.46 -8.89 -0.75
CA ARG A 88 -2.26 -8.91 -2.20
C ARG A 88 -0.85 -9.38 -2.54
N PHE A 89 -0.74 -10.00 -3.69
CA PHE A 89 0.51 -10.45 -4.27
C PHE A 89 0.79 -9.61 -5.52
N VAL A 90 1.98 -9.06 -5.62
CA VAL A 90 2.33 -8.05 -6.63
C VAL A 90 3.53 -8.48 -7.43
N ASP A 91 3.43 -8.35 -8.75
CA ASP A 91 4.53 -8.43 -9.70
C ASP A 91 5.00 -7.01 -10.02
N VAL A 92 6.12 -6.60 -9.41
CA VAL A 92 6.74 -5.28 -9.65
C VAL A 92 7.43 -5.22 -11.00
N LEU A 93 7.81 -6.39 -11.53
CA LEU A 93 8.44 -6.55 -12.82
C LEU A 93 7.48 -7.29 -13.76
N GLY A 94 7.38 -6.81 -14.99
CA GLY A 94 6.73 -7.50 -16.08
C GLY A 94 7.55 -8.69 -16.58
N ALA A 95 6.96 -9.45 -17.51
CA ALA A 95 7.59 -10.64 -18.10
C ALA A 95 8.89 -10.33 -18.87
N ASP A 96 9.08 -9.09 -19.31
CA ASP A 96 10.28 -8.60 -19.97
C ASP A 96 11.38 -8.17 -18.99
N GLY A 97 11.17 -8.36 -17.68
CA GLY A 97 12.07 -7.96 -16.61
C GLY A 97 12.11 -6.45 -16.38
N LYS A 98 11.29 -5.67 -17.08
CA LYS A 98 11.13 -4.24 -16.83
C LYS A 98 10.06 -4.02 -15.79
N LEU A 99 9.99 -2.79 -15.33
CA LEU A 99 9.01 -2.35 -14.36
C LEU A 99 7.58 -2.49 -14.88
N ASN A 100 6.70 -3.01 -14.04
CA ASN A 100 5.26 -3.08 -14.32
C ASN A 100 4.62 -1.70 -14.11
N GLU A 101 4.46 -0.94 -15.18
CA GLU A 101 3.82 0.38 -15.14
C GLU A 101 2.33 0.32 -14.79
N SER A 102 1.65 -0.82 -14.76
CA SER A 102 0.24 -0.93 -14.32
C SER A 102 0.06 -1.37 -12.87
N VAL A 103 1.16 -1.55 -12.12
CA VAL A 103 1.14 -2.13 -10.77
C VAL A 103 0.26 -1.34 -9.79
N GLY A 104 0.17 -0.02 -9.95
CA GLY A 104 -0.65 0.83 -9.08
C GLY A 104 -2.14 0.60 -9.26
N GLU A 105 -2.61 0.59 -10.51
CA GLU A 105 -3.98 0.24 -10.88
C GLU A 105 -4.33 -1.19 -10.41
N GLU A 106 -3.41 -2.15 -10.57
CA GLU A 106 -3.59 -3.54 -10.11
C GLU A 106 -3.73 -3.64 -8.58
N ILE A 107 -2.87 -2.95 -7.82
CA ILE A 107 -2.90 -2.95 -6.35
C ILE A 107 -4.19 -2.33 -5.81
N LEU A 108 -4.72 -1.30 -6.48
CA LEU A 108 -5.86 -0.56 -5.98
C LEU A 108 -7.19 -1.06 -6.56
N GLY A 109 -7.13 -1.85 -7.63
CA GLY A 109 -8.31 -2.28 -8.38
C GLY A 109 -9.11 -1.10 -8.90
N PHE A 110 -8.46 0.05 -9.13
CA PHE A 110 -9.11 1.25 -9.60
C PHE A 110 -9.42 1.11 -11.09
N GLN A 111 -10.66 0.76 -11.42
CA GLN A 111 -11.23 1.06 -12.72
C GLN A 111 -11.94 2.42 -12.60
N ASP A 112 -11.30 3.51 -13.05
CA ASP A 112 -11.98 4.79 -13.16
C ASP A 112 -13.06 4.68 -14.26
N LYS A 113 -14.32 4.51 -13.86
CA LYS A 113 -15.48 4.63 -14.76
C LYS A 113 -16.09 6.04 -14.75
N THR A 114 -15.53 6.96 -13.99
CA THR A 114 -15.94 8.36 -13.96
C THR A 114 -14.70 9.23 -14.16
N GLY A 115 -14.72 10.11 -15.15
CA GLY A 115 -13.63 11.04 -15.48
C GLY A 115 -13.37 12.12 -14.42
N SER A 116 -13.55 11.81 -13.13
CA SER A 116 -13.15 12.65 -12.02
C SER A 116 -11.78 12.19 -11.55
N CYS A 117 -10.76 12.95 -11.93
CA CYS A 117 -9.37 12.75 -11.56
C CYS A 117 -9.27 12.62 -10.03
N ALA A 118 -9.10 11.40 -9.53
CA ALA A 118 -8.78 11.16 -8.14
C ALA A 118 -7.42 11.80 -7.85
N VAL A 119 -7.41 12.89 -7.08
CA VAL A 119 -6.15 13.48 -6.61
C VAL A 119 -5.54 12.51 -5.59
N LEU A 120 -4.66 11.63 -6.07
CA LEU A 120 -3.87 10.72 -5.25
C LEU A 120 -2.80 11.54 -4.54
N LYS A 121 -3.01 11.83 -3.25
CA LYS A 121 -1.94 12.40 -2.41
C LYS A 121 -1.14 11.26 -1.81
N LEU A 122 0.14 11.26 -2.12
CA LEU A 122 1.11 10.27 -1.70
C LEU A 122 2.05 10.86 -0.68
N TYR A 123 2.25 10.11 0.39
CA TYR A 123 3.20 10.49 1.41
C TYR A 123 4.14 9.32 1.66
N SER A 124 5.22 9.24 0.88
CA SER A 124 6.40 8.46 1.25
C SER A 124 7.12 9.21 2.37
N LEU A 125 7.41 8.53 3.48
CA LEU A 125 8.04 9.18 4.64
C LEU A 125 9.28 8.41 5.09
N GLU A 126 10.35 8.55 4.30
CA GLU A 126 11.80 8.37 4.55
C GLU A 126 12.45 8.03 3.18
N GLN A 127 13.51 8.64 2.62
CA GLN A 127 14.74 9.31 3.11
C GLN A 127 15.36 10.31 2.05
N PRO A 128 16.38 11.13 2.42
CA PRO A 128 16.87 12.34 1.71
C PRO A 128 18.07 12.14 0.75
N ARG A 129 18.01 11.21 -0.23
CA ARG A 129 19.08 11.11 -1.26
C ARG A 129 18.64 11.04 -2.71
N PHE A 130 17.34 11.14 -2.98
CA PHE A 130 16.85 11.42 -4.32
C PHE A 130 15.56 12.22 -4.14
N SER A 131 15.60 13.52 -4.45
CA SER A 131 14.40 14.33 -4.55
C SER A 131 13.70 13.98 -5.86
N LEU A 132 12.92 12.90 -5.87
CA LEU A 132 11.93 12.72 -6.92
C LEU A 132 10.81 13.71 -6.63
N ASN A 133 10.64 14.69 -7.51
CA ASN A 133 9.59 15.70 -7.39
C ASN A 133 8.25 15.01 -7.68
N LEU A 134 7.68 14.34 -6.67
CA LEU A 134 6.42 13.58 -6.75
C LEU A 134 5.23 14.42 -7.21
N ARG A 135 5.34 15.75 -7.25
CA ARG A 135 4.34 16.64 -7.86
C ARG A 135 4.37 16.64 -9.39
N GLU A 136 5.52 16.42 -10.01
CA GLU A 136 5.68 16.41 -11.47
C GLU A 136 5.41 15.02 -12.07
N GLU A 137 5.60 13.94 -11.31
CA GLU A 137 5.31 12.56 -11.76
C GLU A 137 3.84 12.13 -11.63
N LEU A 138 2.97 12.93 -11.01
CA LEU A 138 1.53 12.66 -10.97
C LEU A 138 0.85 12.70 -12.36
N GLY A 139 1.59 13.13 -13.40
CA GLY A 139 1.18 12.98 -14.80
C GLY A 139 1.28 11.54 -15.33
N ASP A 140 2.05 10.67 -14.67
CA ASP A 140 2.25 9.27 -15.04
C ASP A 140 1.84 8.38 -13.86
N ARG A 141 0.57 7.97 -13.89
CA ARG A 141 -0.25 7.59 -12.71
C ARG A 141 0.34 6.48 -11.82
N ASP A 142 1.24 5.66 -12.34
CA ASP A 142 1.71 4.45 -11.69
C ASP A 142 3.25 4.34 -11.54
N ARG A 143 4.04 5.17 -12.23
CA ARG A 143 5.52 5.08 -12.20
C ARG A 143 6.13 5.30 -10.81
N TRP A 144 5.42 5.98 -9.91
CA TRP A 144 5.91 6.24 -8.57
C TRP A 144 5.84 5.01 -7.65
N ILE A 145 4.80 4.15 -7.75
CA ILE A 145 4.70 2.89 -6.97
C ILE A 145 5.83 1.99 -7.39
N VAL A 146 6.02 1.92 -8.69
CA VAL A 146 7.09 1.20 -9.35
C VAL A 146 8.47 1.63 -8.82
N ASN A 147 8.76 2.93 -8.84
CA ASN A 147 10.03 3.47 -8.36
C ASN A 147 10.23 3.20 -6.86
N PHE A 148 9.17 3.34 -6.05
CA PHE A 148 9.23 3.02 -4.62
C PHE A 148 9.52 1.53 -4.40
N LEU A 149 8.74 0.64 -5.00
CA LEU A 149 8.91 -0.80 -4.86
C LEU A 149 10.27 -1.26 -5.38
N GLN A 150 10.85 -0.65 -6.41
CA GLN A 150 12.17 -1.04 -6.93
C GLN A 150 13.34 -0.63 -6.01
N VAL A 151 13.27 0.57 -5.40
CA VAL A 151 14.28 1.03 -4.43
C VAL A 151 14.28 0.14 -3.19
N TYR A 152 13.07 -0.23 -2.77
CA TYR A 152 12.82 -1.18 -1.71
C TYR A 152 12.46 -2.55 -2.30
N TRP A 153 13.21 -3.07 -3.29
CA TRP A 153 13.24 -4.52 -3.63
C TRP A 153 14.67 -5.08 -3.77
N LYS A 154 15.69 -4.35 -3.29
CA LYS A 154 17.08 -4.85 -3.28
C LYS A 154 17.40 -5.73 -2.08
#